data_AF-A0A2I8VPJ2-F1
#
_entry.id   AF-A0A2I8VPJ2-F1
#
_cell.length_a   1.000
_cell.length_b   1.000
_cell.length_c   1.000
_cell.angle_alpha   90.00
_cell.angle_beta   90.00
_cell.angle_gamma   90.00
#
_symmetry.space_group_name_H-M   'P 1'
#
loop_
_entity.id
_entity.type
_entity.pdbx_description
1 polymer ?
#
loop_
_entity_poly.entity_id
_entity_poly.type
_entity_poly.pdbx_seq_one_letter_code
_entity_poly.pdbx_strand_id
1 'polypeptide(L)'
;MKTPHKRALLTTIVACSLVFSGCLTLSPTVSADTNNSTVVEHISATEPWSGPGIRTKISLKSSDNGSNVTTITAIEEDGQTFQSTQVDAGQTTVILSLPAHQDAILVASNSVNSTTIEKLNVTTSGRKVV
;
A
#
# COMPACT_ATOMS: atom_id res chain seq x y z
N MET A 1 -3.05 -37.38 -43.11
CA MET A 1 -2.80 -36.02 -42.58
C MET A 1 -4.06 -35.56 -41.87
N LYS A 2 -4.11 -35.65 -40.53
CA LYS A 2 -5.30 -35.32 -39.72
C LYS A 2 -4.82 -34.41 -38.58
N THR A 3 -5.01 -33.11 -38.76
CA THR A 3 -4.56 -32.05 -37.84
C THR A 3 -5.38 -32.06 -36.56
N PRO A 4 -4.77 -32.29 -35.37
CA PRO A 4 -5.46 -32.16 -34.09
C PRO A 4 -5.23 -30.76 -33.53
N HIS A 5 -5.70 -29.70 -34.20
CA HIS A 5 -5.52 -28.31 -33.74
C HIS A 5 -6.66 -27.76 -32.88
N LYS A 6 -7.83 -28.43 -32.85
CA LYS A 6 -9.03 -27.89 -32.21
C LYS A 6 -9.15 -28.17 -30.70
N ARG A 7 -8.43 -29.17 -30.17
CA ARG A 7 -8.50 -29.55 -28.75
C ARG A 7 -7.46 -28.85 -27.85
N ALA A 8 -6.36 -28.39 -28.43
CA ALA A 8 -5.31 -27.68 -27.70
C ALA A 8 -5.70 -26.24 -27.34
N LEU A 9 -6.63 -25.63 -28.07
CA LEU A 9 -7.03 -24.22 -27.87
C LEU A 9 -8.03 -24.02 -26.72
N LEU A 10 -8.83 -25.04 -26.40
CA LEU A 10 -9.84 -24.98 -25.33
C LEU A 10 -9.25 -25.19 -23.93
N THR A 11 -8.16 -25.94 -23.83
CA THR A 11 -7.51 -26.23 -22.54
C THR A 11 -6.72 -25.04 -22.00
N THR A 12 -6.20 -24.17 -22.87
CA THR A 12 -5.45 -22.97 -22.46
C THR A 12 -6.33 -21.90 -21.83
N ILE A 13 -7.60 -21.78 -22.26
CA ILE A 13 -8.53 -20.75 -21.74
C ILE A 13 -9.01 -21.09 -20.32
N VAL A 14 -9.21 -22.37 -19.99
CA VAL A 14 -9.60 -22.82 -18.64
C VAL A 14 -8.42 -22.80 -17.66
N ALA A 15 -7.20 -23.01 -18.13
CA ALA A 15 -6.01 -22.95 -17.27
C ALA A 15 -5.64 -21.50 -16.88
N CYS A 16 -5.95 -20.50 -17.72
CA CYS A 16 -5.68 -19.09 -17.40
C CYS A 16 -6.64 -18.48 -16.36
N SER A 17 -7.81 -19.06 -16.12
CA SER A 17 -8.77 -18.51 -15.14
C SER A 17 -8.45 -18.88 -13.69
N LEU A 18 -7.58 -19.86 -13.45
CA LEU A 18 -7.20 -20.31 -12.11
C LEU A 18 -5.96 -19.60 -11.52
N VAL A 19 -5.33 -18.71 -12.29
CA VAL A 19 -4.12 -17.98 -11.84
C VAL A 19 -4.47 -16.63 -11.18
N PHE A 20 -5.74 -16.25 -11.16
CA PHE A 20 -6.25 -15.10 -10.42
C PHE A 20 -6.88 -15.49 -9.07
N SER A 21 -6.36 -16.53 -8.40
CA SER A 21 -6.49 -16.70 -6.94
C SER A 21 -5.63 -15.66 -6.20
N GLY A 22 -5.80 -14.39 -6.58
CA GLY A 22 -5.25 -13.27 -5.84
C GLY A 22 -5.96 -13.24 -4.49
N CYS A 23 -5.18 -13.24 -3.41
CA CYS A 23 -5.69 -13.04 -2.06
C CYS A 23 -6.47 -11.73 -2.04
N LEU A 24 -7.80 -11.84 -2.00
CA LEU A 24 -8.69 -10.69 -1.88
C LEU A 24 -8.84 -10.42 -0.37
N THR A 25 -8.63 -9.17 0.02
CA THR A 25 -8.88 -8.71 1.39
C THR A 25 -10.21 -7.99 1.41
N LEU A 26 -11.12 -8.38 2.29
CA LEU A 26 -12.40 -7.72 2.51
C LEU A 26 -12.37 -6.94 3.82
N SER A 27 -13.02 -5.77 3.80
CA SER A 27 -13.05 -4.83 4.93
C SER A 27 -11.65 -4.54 5.48
N PRO A 28 -10.71 -4.07 4.63
CA PRO A 28 -9.38 -3.77 5.09
C PRO A 28 -9.42 -2.65 6.13
N THR A 29 -8.57 -2.76 7.14
CA THR A 29 -8.37 -1.73 8.15
C THR A 29 -6.89 -1.41 8.27
N VAL A 30 -6.61 -0.16 8.65
CA VAL A 30 -5.27 0.35 8.84
C VAL A 30 -5.25 1.07 10.18
N SER A 31 -4.27 0.78 11.01
CA SER A 31 -4.12 1.37 12.34
C SER A 31 -2.68 1.77 12.58
N ALA A 32 -2.50 2.94 13.19
CA ALA A 32 -1.21 3.48 13.60
C ALA A 32 -1.42 4.41 14.81
N ASP A 33 -0.43 4.52 15.70
CA ASP A 33 -0.46 5.53 16.76
C ASP A 33 0.04 6.87 16.23
N THR A 34 -0.89 7.73 15.79
CA THR A 34 -0.57 9.05 15.22
C THR A 34 -0.54 10.17 16.28
N ASN A 35 -0.80 9.88 17.56
CA ASN A 35 -0.85 10.90 18.60
C ASN A 35 0.50 11.61 18.79
N ASN A 36 1.58 10.83 18.73
CA ASN A 36 2.95 11.32 18.85
C ASN A 36 3.61 11.61 17.50
N SER A 37 2.90 11.40 16.38
CA SER A 37 3.42 11.67 15.05
C SER A 37 3.54 13.17 14.82
N THR A 38 4.65 13.62 14.23
CA THR A 38 4.83 15.04 13.86
C THR A 38 4.39 15.30 12.42
N VAL A 39 4.34 14.25 11.59
CA VAL A 39 4.03 14.29 10.17
C VAL A 39 2.61 13.81 9.85
N VAL A 40 2.18 12.68 10.42
CA VAL A 40 0.91 12.03 10.06
C VAL A 40 -0.16 12.43 11.06
N GLU A 41 -1.28 12.93 10.57
CA GLU A 41 -2.44 13.26 11.38
C GLU A 41 -3.38 12.05 11.51
N HIS A 42 -3.70 11.45 10.36
CA HIS A 42 -4.71 10.40 10.27
C HIS A 42 -4.40 9.44 9.12
N ILE A 43 -4.78 8.17 9.30
CA ILE A 43 -4.60 7.12 8.31
C ILE A 43 -5.85 6.25 8.21
N SER A 44 -6.28 5.91 7.00
CA SER A 44 -7.47 5.08 6.78
C SER A 44 -7.45 4.36 5.43
N ALA A 45 -7.99 3.15 5.36
CA ALA A 45 -8.26 2.47 4.10
C ALA A 45 -9.30 3.24 3.28
N THR A 46 -9.15 3.27 1.95
CA THR A 46 -10.07 3.99 1.05
C THR A 46 -11.16 3.11 0.47
N GLU A 47 -10.94 1.80 0.45
CA GLU A 47 -11.78 0.84 -0.29
C GLU A 47 -12.23 -0.30 0.65
N PRO A 48 -13.45 -0.83 0.49
CA PRO A 48 -13.96 -1.92 1.32
C PRO A 48 -13.39 -3.29 0.92
N TRP A 49 -12.52 -3.33 -0.10
CA TRP A 49 -11.81 -4.50 -0.55
C TRP A 49 -10.42 -4.09 -1.06
N SER A 50 -9.48 -5.02 -1.08
CA SER A 50 -8.18 -4.82 -1.71
C SER A 50 -7.63 -6.13 -2.23
N GLY A 51 -6.64 -6.05 -3.13
CA GLY A 51 -5.78 -7.19 -3.44
C GLY A 51 -4.67 -7.32 -2.37
N PRO A 52 -3.42 -7.65 -2.78
CA PRO A 52 -2.29 -7.77 -1.86
C PRO A 52 -1.87 -6.43 -1.20
N GLY A 53 -2.31 -5.29 -1.74
CA GLY A 53 -2.05 -3.96 -1.17
C GLY A 53 -3.35 -3.22 -0.83
N ILE A 54 -3.43 -2.68 0.39
CA ILE A 54 -4.53 -1.87 0.89
C ILE A 54 -4.30 -0.41 0.51
N ARG A 55 -5.17 0.11 -0.35
CA ARG A 55 -5.13 1.53 -0.72
C ARG A 55 -5.54 2.39 0.47
N THR A 56 -4.63 3.27 0.86
CA THR A 56 -4.67 3.99 2.12
C THR A 56 -4.57 5.49 1.87
N LYS A 57 -5.44 6.25 2.52
CA LYS A 57 -5.39 7.70 2.60
C LYS A 57 -4.64 8.10 3.86
N ILE A 58 -3.63 8.94 3.68
CA ILE A 58 -2.82 9.50 4.76
C ILE A 58 -3.03 11.02 4.74
N SER A 59 -3.50 11.56 5.86
CA SER A 59 -3.57 13.00 6.09
C SER A 59 -2.29 13.44 6.79
N LEU A 60 -1.64 14.49 6.28
CA LEU A 60 -0.43 15.08 6.82
C LEU A 60 -0.78 16.27 7.71
N LYS A 61 -0.04 16.42 8.81
CA LYS A 61 -0.13 17.59 9.69
C LYS A 61 0.44 18.81 8.96
N SER A 62 -0.20 19.96 9.13
CA SER A 62 0.30 21.25 8.64
C SER A 62 1.47 21.83 9.48
N SER A 63 2.23 20.98 10.16
CA SER A 63 3.42 21.37 10.94
C SER A 63 4.62 21.62 10.02
N ASP A 64 5.69 22.21 10.56
CA ASP A 64 6.96 22.37 9.82
C ASP A 64 7.49 21.02 9.31
N ASN A 65 7.39 19.98 10.14
CA ASN A 65 7.82 18.62 9.75
C ASN A 65 6.94 18.05 8.65
N GLY A 66 5.61 18.16 8.75
CA GLY A 66 4.69 17.64 7.74
C GLY A 66 4.81 18.37 6.40
N SER A 67 5.02 19.69 6.44
CA SER A 67 5.23 20.52 5.24
C SER A 67 6.58 20.29 4.56
N ASN A 68 7.55 19.73 5.29
CA ASN A 68 8.88 19.41 4.78
C ASN A 68 8.98 18.02 4.14
N VAL A 69 7.92 17.20 4.21
CA VAL A 69 7.88 15.88 3.58
C VAL A 69 7.72 16.04 2.08
N THR A 70 8.60 15.38 1.32
CA THR A 70 8.49 15.30 -0.14
C THR A 70 8.31 13.86 -0.62
N THR A 71 8.53 12.87 0.25
CA THR A 71 8.37 11.45 -0.11
C THR A 71 7.89 10.66 1.10
N ILE A 72 6.87 9.83 0.87
CA ILE A 72 6.39 8.82 1.82
C ILE A 72 6.63 7.45 1.21
N THR A 73 7.28 6.58 1.98
CA THR A 73 7.60 5.21 1.57
C THR A 73 7.01 4.23 2.58
N ALA A 74 6.29 3.23 2.08
CA ALA A 74 5.86 2.08 2.85
C ALA A 74 6.91 0.96 2.72
N ILE A 75 7.42 0.51 3.85
CA ILE A 75 8.40 -0.56 3.96
C ILE A 75 7.73 -1.75 4.64
N GLU A 76 7.89 -2.94 4.06
CA GLU A 76 7.39 -4.20 4.62
C GLU A 76 8.21 -4.63 5.85
N GLU A 77 7.71 -5.59 6.61
CA GLU A 77 8.39 -6.12 7.80
C GLU A 77 9.79 -6.71 7.47
N ASP A 78 9.96 -7.25 6.27
CA ASP A 78 11.24 -7.79 5.78
C ASP A 78 12.25 -6.69 5.36
N GLY A 79 11.87 -5.42 5.47
CA GLY A 79 12.68 -4.26 5.11
C GLY A 79 12.60 -3.86 3.63
N GLN A 80 11.84 -4.57 2.80
CA GLN A 80 11.67 -4.23 1.40
C GLN A 80 10.72 -3.06 1.21
N THR A 81 10.96 -2.26 0.18
CA THR A 81 10.04 -1.19 -0.18
C THR A 81 8.81 -1.78 -0.86
N PHE A 82 7.64 -1.58 -0.26
CA PHE A 82 6.37 -1.95 -0.86
C PHE A 82 5.94 -0.94 -1.92
N GLN A 83 5.89 0.33 -1.52
CA GLN A 83 5.51 1.44 -2.40
C GLN A 83 6.15 2.74 -1.91
N SER A 84 6.48 3.63 -2.84
CA SER A 84 6.88 5.01 -2.54
C SER A 84 6.00 5.99 -3.31
N THR A 85 5.75 7.17 -2.74
CA THR A 85 4.92 8.21 -3.36
C THR A 85 5.49 9.58 -3.02
N GLN A 86 5.57 10.43 -4.05
CA GLN A 86 5.99 11.83 -3.89
C GLN A 86 4.86 12.64 -3.28
N VAL A 87 5.25 13.65 -2.50
CA VAL A 87 4.35 14.62 -1.87
C VAL A 87 4.68 15.98 -2.45
N ASP A 88 3.71 16.59 -3.12
CA ASP A 88 3.88 17.91 -3.69
C ASP A 88 3.83 18.98 -2.58
N ALA A 89 4.49 20.11 -2.81
CA ALA A 89 4.51 21.20 -1.85
C ALA A 89 3.07 21.69 -1.55
N GLY A 90 2.70 21.74 -0.27
CA GLY A 90 1.37 22.12 0.19
C GLY A 90 0.32 21.01 0.13
N GLN A 91 0.66 19.81 -0.34
CA GLN A 91 -0.23 18.66 -0.31
C GLN A 91 -0.41 18.16 1.13
N THR A 92 -1.65 18.08 1.59
CA THR A 92 -2.00 17.62 2.95
C THR A 92 -2.58 16.21 2.98
N THR A 93 -2.78 15.59 1.82
CA THR A 93 -3.36 14.25 1.69
C THR A 93 -2.59 13.46 0.64
N VAL A 94 -2.15 12.27 1.00
CA VAL A 94 -1.43 11.35 0.12
C VAL A 94 -2.17 10.02 0.06
N ILE A 95 -2.21 9.42 -1.12
CA ILE A 95 -2.74 8.06 -1.32
C ILE A 95 -1.59 7.14 -1.66
N LEU A 96 -1.42 6.07 -0.89
CA LEU A 96 -0.47 5.00 -1.21
C LEU A 96 -1.02 3.64 -0.77
N SER A 97 -0.44 2.56 -1.28
CA SER A 97 -0.82 1.21 -0.86
C SER A 97 0.09 0.72 0.25
N LEU A 98 -0.50 0.08 1.26
CA LEU A 98 0.22 -0.64 2.31
C LEU A 98 0.09 -2.15 2.05
N PRO A 99 1.06 -2.98 2.44
CA PRO A 99 0.91 -4.43 2.32
C PRO A 99 -0.26 -4.91 3.18
N ALA A 100 -1.04 -5.87 2.70
CA ALA A 100 -2.17 -6.43 3.42
C ALA A 100 -1.75 -7.50 4.45
N HIS A 101 -2.40 -7.51 5.61
CA HIS A 101 -2.25 -8.53 6.66
C HIS A 101 -0.87 -8.62 7.31
N GLN A 102 -0.09 -7.55 7.28
CA GLN A 102 1.21 -7.49 7.92
C GLN A 102 1.49 -6.08 8.43
N ASP A 103 2.48 -5.99 9.31
CA ASP A 103 3.00 -4.70 9.76
C ASP A 103 3.87 -4.06 8.69
N ALA A 104 3.87 -2.74 8.67
CA ALA A 104 4.66 -1.93 7.77
C ALA A 104 5.20 -0.70 8.50
N ILE A 105 6.29 -0.16 7.97
CA ILE A 105 6.87 1.11 8.43
C ILE A 105 6.63 2.16 7.35
N LEU A 106 5.89 3.21 7.71
CA LEU A 106 5.84 4.42 6.92
C LEU A 106 7.05 5.28 7.22
N VAL A 107 7.82 5.62 6.19
CA VAL A 107 8.96 6.51 6.27
C VAL A 107 8.62 7.80 5.53
N ALA A 108 8.50 8.89 6.30
CA ALA A 108 8.38 10.23 5.76
C ALA A 108 9.77 10.84 5.65
N SER A 109 10.10 11.39 4.48
CA SER A 109 11.43 11.90 4.18
C SER A 109 11.37 13.14 3.31
N ASN A 110 12.46 13.91 3.36
CA ASN A 110 12.75 14.95 2.40
C ASN A 110 13.82 14.43 1.43
N SER A 111 13.41 14.20 0.19
CA SER A 111 14.25 13.71 -0.89
C SER A 111 15.25 14.76 -1.43
N VAL A 112 15.02 16.05 -1.19
CA VAL A 112 15.91 17.14 -1.60
C VAL A 112 17.21 17.13 -0.79
N ASN A 113 17.12 16.85 0.51
CA ASN A 113 18.28 16.78 1.42
C ASN A 113 18.58 15.34 1.89
N SER A 114 17.83 14.34 1.39
CA SER A 114 17.96 12.92 1.73
C SER A 114 17.81 12.63 3.24
N THR A 115 16.98 13.39 3.96
CA THR A 115 16.76 13.17 5.39
C THR A 115 15.47 12.40 5.65
N THR A 116 15.52 11.48 6.62
CA THR A 116 14.32 10.88 7.21
C THR A 116 13.77 11.83 8.27
N ILE A 117 12.51 12.21 8.14
CA ILE A 117 11.83 13.10 9.08
C ILE A 117 11.16 12.25 10.17
N GLU A 118 10.45 11.20 9.76
CA GLU A 118 9.71 10.36 10.69
C GLU A 118 9.59 8.92 10.19
N LYS A 119 9.52 7.98 11.14
CA LYS A 119 9.09 6.60 10.91
C LYS A 119 7.87 6.31 11.77
N LEU A 120 6.84 5.74 11.16
CA LEU A 120 5.59 5.39 11.83
C LEU A 120 5.26 3.93 11.56
N ASN A 121 5.07 3.16 12.63
CA ASN A 121 4.60 1.78 12.51
C ASN A 121 3.11 1.78 12.18
N VAL A 122 2.73 0.96 11.21
CA VAL A 122 1.36 0.80 10.75
C VAL A 122 1.04 -0.67 10.66
N THR A 123 -0.09 -1.04 11.25
CA THR A 123 -0.63 -2.40 11.15
C THR A 123 -1.80 -2.39 10.18
N THR A 124 -1.79 -3.33 9.24
CA THR A 124 -2.93 -3.55 8.36
C THR A 124 -3.62 -4.87 8.67
N SER A 125 -4.94 -4.89 8.54
CA SER A 125 -5.71 -6.12 8.72
C SER A 125 -6.94 -6.15 7.82
N GLY A 126 -7.71 -7.22 7.88
CA GLY A 126 -8.90 -7.44 7.08
C GLY A 126 -9.23 -8.93 7.01
N ARG A 127 -10.34 -9.27 6.37
CA ARG A 127 -10.74 -10.67 6.15
C ARG A 127 -10.17 -11.16 4.83
N LYS A 128 -9.28 -12.16 4.91
CA LYS A 128 -8.72 -12.81 3.74
C LYS A 128 -9.75 -13.72 3.07
N VAL A 129 -9.86 -13.63 1.75
CA VAL A 129 -10.59 -14.56 0.88
C VAL A 129 -9.58 -15.19 -0.06
N VAL A 130 -9.52 -16.52 -0.04
CA VAL A 130 -8.57 -17.35 -0.78
C VAL A 130 -9.33 -18.24 -1.74
#